data_AF-A0A0E3RBL6-F1
#
_entry.id   AF-A0A0E3RBL6-F1
#
_cell.length_a   1.000
_cell.length_b   1.000
_cell.length_c   1.000
_cell.angle_alpha   90.00
_cell.angle_beta   90.00
_cell.angle_gamma   90.00
#
_symmetry.space_group_name_H-M   'P 1'
#
loop_
_entity.id
_entity.type
_entity.pdbx_description
1 polymer ?
#
loop_
_entity_poly.entity_id
_entity_poly.type
_entity_poly.pdbx_seq_one_letter_code
_entity_poly.pdbx_strand_id
1 'polypeptide(L)'
;MSYCERNNIDYNFIASIDSDTILEEEYFEKVIREFEANKKLGIASGGLYHEIDGKLKLSGQAENFPSGTGRVWSKECFFDTDGFSLEPSADSISNVKAILRGWQIQRFNEIQMVEKRLTSSAEGLWKGYRYNGYMAYYLNKNPVLILLNVLNYTLKRPHYTGVAFLLGYIKPVIKKEERIKDIEIREYYWSYRLIEYKKLVHRRMKSLVSAAETAQLK
;
A
#
# COMPACT_ATOMS: atom_id res chain seq x y z
N MET A 1 -14.25 -19.56 -1.47
CA MET A 1 -14.37 -20.20 -2.80
C MET A 1 -15.37 -21.35 -2.82
N SER A 2 -15.30 -22.29 -1.87
CA SER A 2 -16.25 -23.42 -1.79
C SER A 2 -17.73 -23.02 -1.63
N TYR A 3 -18.04 -21.78 -1.27
CA TYR A 3 -19.42 -21.28 -1.31
C TYR A 3 -19.90 -21.06 -2.75
N CYS A 4 -19.12 -20.34 -3.57
CA CYS A 4 -19.49 -20.06 -4.96
C CYS A 4 -19.62 -21.35 -5.77
N GLU A 5 -18.68 -22.29 -5.58
CA GLU A 5 -18.72 -23.61 -6.24
C GLU A 5 -19.97 -24.40 -5.87
N ARG A 6 -20.31 -24.48 -4.57
CA ARG A 6 -21.52 -25.19 -4.11
C ARG A 6 -22.82 -24.58 -4.61
N ASN A 7 -22.82 -23.29 -4.95
CA ASN A 7 -23.99 -22.57 -5.42
C ASN A 7 -23.96 -22.27 -6.93
N ASN A 8 -22.98 -22.80 -7.66
CA ASN A 8 -22.78 -22.53 -9.09
C ASN A 8 -22.77 -21.02 -9.44
N ILE A 9 -22.06 -20.23 -8.64
CA ILE A 9 -21.90 -18.79 -8.82
C ILE A 9 -20.59 -18.52 -9.54
N ASP A 10 -20.68 -18.01 -10.76
CA ASP A 10 -19.52 -17.54 -11.52
C ASP A 10 -19.05 -16.17 -11.05
N TYR A 11 -17.74 -15.98 -11.04
CA TYR A 11 -17.10 -14.72 -10.70
C TYR A 11 -15.77 -14.60 -11.45
N ASN A 12 -15.43 -13.37 -11.83
CA ASN A 12 -14.17 -13.01 -12.48
C ASN A 12 -13.28 -12.13 -11.59
N PHE A 13 -13.84 -11.57 -10.52
CA PHE A 13 -13.18 -10.66 -9.61
C PHE A 13 -13.49 -11.05 -8.16
N ILE A 14 -12.54 -10.74 -7.28
CA ILE A 14 -12.70 -10.86 -5.83
C ILE A 14 -12.48 -9.49 -5.24
N ALA A 15 -13.33 -9.08 -4.30
CA ALA A 15 -13.20 -7.78 -3.64
C ALA A 15 -13.16 -7.93 -2.12
N SER A 16 -12.45 -7.02 -1.46
CA SER A 16 -12.42 -6.84 -0.01
C SER A 16 -12.75 -5.39 0.33
N ILE A 17 -13.65 -5.19 1.28
CA ILE A 17 -14.09 -3.88 1.75
C ILE A 17 -14.19 -3.89 3.27
N ASP A 18 -13.68 -2.84 3.89
CA ASP A 18 -13.82 -2.63 5.34
C ASP A 18 -15.22 -2.08 5.66
N SER A 19 -15.78 -2.50 6.80
CA SER A 19 -17.15 -2.13 7.19
C SER A 19 -17.37 -0.64 7.44
N ASP A 20 -16.30 0.14 7.61
CA ASP A 20 -16.33 1.59 7.81
C ASP A 20 -15.97 2.40 6.55
N THR A 21 -15.87 1.73 5.39
CA THR A 21 -15.63 2.36 4.10
C THR A 21 -16.94 2.53 3.33
N ILE A 22 -17.22 3.76 2.90
CA ILE A 22 -18.31 4.08 1.98
C ILE A 22 -17.73 4.14 0.57
N LEU A 23 -18.37 3.45 -0.37
CA LEU A 23 -18.04 3.52 -1.79
C LEU A 23 -18.95 4.55 -2.49
N GLU A 24 -18.44 5.19 -3.55
CA GLU A 24 -19.32 5.87 -4.50
C GLU A 24 -20.26 4.88 -5.20
N GLU A 25 -21.39 5.37 -5.72
CA GLU A 25 -22.47 4.53 -6.27
C GLU A 25 -21.99 3.57 -7.37
N GLU A 26 -21.13 4.05 -8.27
CA GLU A 26 -20.62 3.29 -9.43
C GLU A 26 -19.23 2.65 -9.17
N TYR A 27 -18.80 2.51 -7.91
CA TYR A 27 -17.42 2.16 -7.57
C TYR A 27 -16.91 0.89 -8.27
N PHE A 28 -17.63 -0.22 -8.09
CA PHE A 28 -17.20 -1.50 -8.67
C PHE A 28 -17.32 -1.49 -10.19
N GLU A 29 -18.31 -0.79 -10.75
CA GLU A 29 -18.43 -0.66 -12.20
C GLU A 29 -17.21 0.04 -12.80
N LYS A 30 -16.78 1.16 -12.20
CA LYS A 30 -15.58 1.88 -12.67
C LYS A 30 -14.31 1.05 -12.48
N VAL A 31 -14.14 0.38 -11.34
CA VAL A 31 -12.96 -0.48 -11.11
C VAL A 31 -12.93 -1.64 -12.12
N ILE A 32 -14.08 -2.28 -12.39
CA ILE A 32 -14.18 -3.37 -13.37
C ILE A 32 -13.83 -2.89 -14.78
N ARG A 33 -14.28 -1.69 -15.19
CA ARG A 33 -13.89 -1.10 -16.49
C ARG A 33 -12.37 -0.98 -16.64
N GLU A 34 -11.64 -0.66 -15.57
CA GLU A 34 -10.17 -0.61 -15.61
C GLU A 34 -9.54 -2.00 -15.82
N PHE A 35 -10.09 -3.05 -15.22
CA PHE A 35 -9.67 -4.43 -15.48
C PHE A 35 -10.00 -4.88 -16.91
N GLU A 36 -11.14 -4.46 -17.45
CA GLU A 36 -11.53 -4.77 -18.82
C GLU A 36 -10.63 -4.10 -19.84
N ALA A 37 -10.26 -2.84 -19.60
CA ALA A 37 -9.35 -2.06 -20.42
C ALA A 37 -7.90 -2.60 -20.37
N ASN A 38 -7.50 -3.23 -19.26
CA ASN A 38 -6.15 -3.71 -19.06
C ASN A 38 -6.10 -5.12 -18.45
N LYS A 39 -5.95 -6.12 -19.31
CA LYS A 39 -5.86 -7.54 -18.90
C LYS A 39 -4.63 -7.87 -18.05
N LYS A 40 -3.63 -6.99 -17.97
CA LYS A 40 -2.47 -7.15 -17.06
C LYS A 40 -2.72 -6.57 -15.68
N LEU A 41 -3.83 -5.87 -15.45
CA LEU A 41 -4.21 -5.38 -14.13
C LEU A 41 -4.61 -6.57 -13.26
N GLY A 42 -3.80 -6.85 -12.24
CA GLY A 42 -4.04 -7.93 -11.30
C GLY A 42 -4.79 -7.44 -10.06
N ILE A 43 -4.48 -6.24 -9.58
CA ILE A 43 -5.04 -5.69 -8.35
C ILE A 43 -5.32 -4.19 -8.51
N ALA A 44 -6.52 -3.76 -8.13
CA ALA A 44 -6.93 -2.37 -8.19
C ALA A 44 -7.72 -1.93 -6.96
N SER A 45 -7.79 -0.61 -6.76
CA SER A 45 -8.73 0.02 -5.85
C SER A 45 -9.01 1.46 -6.28
N GLY A 46 -10.06 2.05 -5.74
CA GLY A 46 -10.27 3.49 -5.74
C GLY A 46 -9.33 4.25 -4.79
N GLY A 47 -9.39 5.57 -4.83
CA GLY A 47 -8.75 6.50 -3.91
C GLY A 47 -9.48 6.53 -2.57
N LEU A 48 -8.75 6.31 -1.48
CA LEU A 48 -9.31 6.40 -0.12
C LEU A 48 -9.28 7.84 0.36
N TYR A 49 -10.41 8.39 0.80
CA TYR A 49 -10.54 9.76 1.27
C TYR A 49 -11.00 9.80 2.73
N HIS A 50 -10.53 10.81 3.46
CA HIS A 50 -10.98 11.16 4.79
C HIS A 50 -11.72 12.49 4.73
N GLU A 51 -12.84 12.58 5.44
CA GLU A 51 -13.51 13.86 5.64
C GLU A 51 -12.84 14.63 6.78
N ILE A 52 -12.20 15.75 6.45
CA ILE A 52 -11.50 16.62 7.40
C ILE A 52 -12.03 18.04 7.19
N ASP A 53 -12.67 18.60 8.21
CA ASP A 53 -13.27 19.94 8.18
C ASP A 53 -14.27 20.13 7.01
N GLY A 54 -15.10 19.11 6.75
CA GLY A 54 -16.09 19.11 5.65
C GLY A 54 -15.47 18.99 4.25
N LYS A 55 -14.18 18.67 4.14
CA LYS A 55 -13.48 18.48 2.86
C LYS A 55 -12.89 17.07 2.78
N LEU A 56 -13.10 16.43 1.63
CA LEU A 56 -12.45 15.15 1.33
C LEU A 56 -10.96 15.38 1.04
N LYS A 57 -10.11 14.69 1.79
CA LYS A 57 -8.65 14.65 1.58
C LYS A 57 -8.21 13.24 1.27
N LEU A 58 -7.46 13.08 0.18
CA LEU A 58 -6.92 11.79 -0.22
C LEU A 58 -5.97 11.25 0.86
N SER A 59 -6.21 10.02 1.28
CA SER A 59 -5.40 9.24 2.19
C SER A 59 -4.19 8.64 1.48
N GLY A 60 -3.06 8.62 2.19
CA GLY A 60 -1.95 7.75 1.84
C GLY A 60 -0.83 8.37 1.01
N GLN A 61 0.00 7.47 0.49
CA GLN A 61 1.32 7.78 -0.05
C GLN A 61 1.26 8.23 -1.52
N ALA A 62 2.37 8.82 -1.98
CA ALA A 62 2.53 9.30 -3.35
C ALA A 62 2.59 8.18 -4.41
N GLU A 63 2.68 6.92 -3.99
CA GLU A 63 2.65 5.77 -4.89
C GLU A 63 1.19 5.34 -5.12
N ASN A 64 0.86 5.00 -6.36
CA ASN A 64 -0.49 4.56 -6.75
C ASN A 64 -0.70 3.07 -6.45
N PHE A 65 -0.29 2.62 -5.27
CA PHE A 65 -0.58 1.25 -4.82
C PHE A 65 -2.03 1.15 -4.35
N PRO A 66 -2.73 0.04 -4.65
CA PRO A 66 -4.11 -0.12 -4.21
C PRO A 66 -4.20 -0.07 -2.69
N SER A 67 -5.27 0.54 -2.20
CA SER A 67 -5.61 0.65 -0.79
C SER A 67 -5.98 -0.72 -0.20
N GLY A 68 -6.02 -0.82 1.13
CA GLY A 68 -6.44 -2.05 1.81
C GLY A 68 -7.95 -2.31 1.67
N THR A 69 -8.75 -1.26 1.84
CA THR A 69 -10.21 -1.29 1.61
C THR A 69 -10.57 -0.99 0.15
N GLY A 70 -11.75 -1.47 -0.28
CA GLY A 70 -12.24 -1.35 -1.66
C GLY A 70 -11.33 -2.06 -2.68
N ARG A 71 -10.51 -2.99 -2.21
CA ARG A 71 -9.50 -3.67 -3.01
C ARG A 71 -10.13 -4.76 -3.84
N VAL A 72 -9.77 -4.82 -5.12
CA VAL A 72 -10.27 -5.80 -6.07
C VAL A 72 -9.10 -6.53 -6.71
N TRP A 73 -9.21 -7.85 -6.86
CA TRP A 73 -8.30 -8.70 -7.59
C TRP A 73 -9.00 -9.27 -8.82
N SER A 74 -8.27 -9.41 -9.94
CA SER A 74 -8.67 -10.37 -10.97
C SER A 74 -8.56 -11.79 -10.42
N LYS A 75 -9.47 -12.68 -10.82
CA LYS A 75 -9.46 -14.07 -10.36
C LYS A 75 -8.12 -14.76 -10.65
N GLU A 76 -7.58 -14.54 -11.84
CA GLU A 76 -6.28 -15.08 -12.26
C GLU A 76 -5.15 -14.61 -11.34
N CYS A 77 -5.01 -13.29 -11.13
CA CYS A 77 -3.99 -12.75 -10.24
C CYS A 77 -4.15 -13.26 -8.81
N PHE A 78 -5.39 -13.34 -8.29
CA PHE A 78 -5.63 -13.80 -6.93
C PHE A 78 -5.05 -15.20 -6.70
N PHE A 79 -5.37 -16.15 -7.58
CA PHE A 79 -4.88 -17.53 -7.45
C PHE A 79 -3.41 -17.69 -7.84
N ASP A 80 -2.89 -16.92 -8.79
CA ASP A 80 -1.47 -16.89 -9.14
C ASP A 80 -0.60 -16.38 -7.97
N THR A 81 -1.16 -15.57 -7.08
CA THR A 81 -0.50 -15.00 -5.88
C THR A 81 -0.78 -15.75 -4.57
N ASP A 82 -1.22 -17.01 -4.63
CA ASP A 82 -1.57 -17.87 -3.47
C ASP A 82 -2.83 -17.42 -2.69
N GLY A 83 -3.62 -16.52 -3.25
CA GLY A 83 -4.83 -15.98 -2.63
C GLY A 83 -4.57 -14.96 -1.52
N PHE A 84 -5.48 -14.89 -0.54
CA PHE A 84 -5.38 -13.93 0.55
C PHE A 84 -4.52 -14.48 1.68
N SER A 85 -3.41 -13.79 1.97
CA SER A 85 -2.48 -14.18 3.03
C SER A 85 -3.09 -13.98 4.43
N LEU A 86 -2.85 -14.93 5.33
CA LEU A 86 -3.17 -14.81 6.76
C LEU A 86 -2.07 -14.09 7.55
N GLU A 87 -0.99 -13.71 6.88
CA GLU A 87 0.11 -12.94 7.46
C GLU A 87 -0.31 -11.49 7.75
N PRO A 88 0.30 -10.83 8.76
CA PRO A 88 0.20 -9.38 8.90
C PRO A 88 0.60 -8.68 7.61
N SER A 89 -0.11 -7.60 7.26
CA SER A 89 0.10 -6.83 6.01
C SER A 89 -0.22 -7.61 4.72
N ALA A 90 -1.28 -8.41 4.73
CA ALA A 90 -1.78 -9.15 3.57
C ALA A 90 -1.88 -8.31 2.28
N ASP A 91 -2.29 -7.04 2.36
CA ASP A 91 -2.37 -6.14 1.20
C ASP A 91 -1.00 -5.86 0.58
N SER A 92 0.01 -5.64 1.42
CA SER A 92 1.38 -5.41 0.97
C SER A 92 1.99 -6.67 0.38
N ILE A 93 1.72 -7.83 1.00
CA ILE A 93 2.19 -9.13 0.52
C ILE A 93 1.59 -9.44 -0.84
N SER A 94 0.27 -9.25 -1.01
CA SER A 94 -0.39 -9.48 -2.30
C SER A 94 0.07 -8.51 -3.38
N ASN A 95 0.33 -7.24 -3.06
CA ASN A 95 0.97 -6.30 -3.99
C ASN A 95 2.35 -6.80 -4.46
N VAL A 96 3.20 -7.23 -3.53
CA VAL A 96 4.55 -7.74 -3.86
C VAL A 96 4.47 -8.97 -4.75
N LYS A 97 3.64 -9.95 -4.39
CA LYS A 97 3.48 -11.18 -5.17
C LYS A 97 2.98 -10.89 -6.59
N ALA A 98 1.98 -10.00 -6.72
CA ALA A 98 1.48 -9.58 -8.02
C ALA A 98 2.57 -8.93 -8.88
N ILE A 99 3.33 -7.97 -8.33
CA ILE A 99 4.43 -7.32 -9.04
C ILE A 99 5.47 -8.33 -9.51
N LEU A 100 5.87 -9.27 -8.65
CA LEU A 100 6.89 -10.27 -8.97
C LEU A 100 6.46 -11.26 -10.05
N ARG A 101 5.15 -11.53 -10.16
CA ARG A 101 4.54 -12.34 -11.23
C ARG A 101 4.23 -11.51 -12.49
N GLY A 102 4.57 -10.22 -12.51
CA GLY A 102 4.40 -9.35 -13.68
C GLY A 102 3.01 -8.74 -13.84
N TRP A 103 2.14 -8.88 -12.84
CA TRP A 103 0.86 -8.18 -12.80
C TRP A 103 1.06 -6.70 -12.51
N GLN A 104 0.19 -5.88 -13.11
CA GLN A 104 0.07 -4.47 -12.78
C GLN A 104 -0.83 -4.30 -11.57
N ILE A 105 -0.50 -3.33 -10.73
CA ILE A 105 -1.32 -2.92 -9.60
C ILE A 105 -1.55 -1.42 -9.66
N GLN A 106 -2.77 -0.95 -9.35
CA GLN A 106 -3.07 0.47 -9.48
C GLN A 106 -4.18 0.96 -8.54
N ARG A 107 -3.96 2.14 -7.98
CA ARG A 107 -4.99 2.96 -7.35
C ARG A 107 -5.49 4.04 -8.32
N PHE A 108 -6.80 4.09 -8.50
CA PHE A 108 -7.50 5.07 -9.34
C PHE A 108 -8.14 6.12 -8.43
N ASN A 109 -7.52 7.28 -8.29
CA ASN A 109 -7.93 8.28 -7.29
C ASN A 109 -9.26 8.96 -7.65
N GLU A 110 -9.62 8.95 -8.93
CA GLU A 110 -10.88 9.42 -9.49
C GLU A 110 -12.08 8.55 -9.10
N ILE A 111 -11.85 7.29 -8.72
CA ILE A 111 -12.88 6.38 -8.18
C ILE A 111 -12.83 6.50 -6.67
N GLN A 112 -13.84 7.11 -6.05
CA GLN A 112 -13.75 7.54 -4.66
C GLN A 112 -14.31 6.52 -3.67
N MET A 113 -13.62 6.39 -2.53
CA MET A 113 -14.15 5.75 -1.34
C MET A 113 -13.80 6.58 -0.11
N VAL A 114 -14.69 6.63 0.86
CA VAL A 114 -14.58 7.49 2.06
C VAL A 114 -14.55 6.61 3.31
N GLU A 115 -13.49 6.73 4.10
CA GLU A 115 -13.38 6.06 5.39
C GLU A 115 -14.04 6.90 6.48
N LYS A 116 -15.04 6.36 7.19
CA LYS A 116 -15.75 7.11 8.25
C LYS A 116 -14.93 7.25 9.53
N ARG A 117 -13.90 6.42 9.72
CA ARG A 117 -13.13 6.39 10.96
C ARG A 117 -11.85 7.23 10.84
N LEU A 118 -11.89 8.43 11.41
CA LEU A 118 -10.68 9.22 11.66
C LEU A 118 -9.83 8.52 12.72
N THR A 119 -8.79 7.79 12.30
CA THR A 119 -7.81 7.20 13.22
C THR A 119 -6.69 8.19 13.48
N SER A 120 -6.80 9.10 14.46
CA SER A 120 -5.62 9.83 14.99
C SER A 120 -5.87 10.61 16.30
N SER A 121 -5.72 9.96 17.46
CA SER A 121 -5.26 10.64 18.68
C SER A 121 -3.73 10.63 18.73
N ALA A 122 -3.08 11.50 19.52
CA ALA A 122 -1.61 11.49 19.66
C ALA A 122 -1.06 10.13 20.15
N GLU A 123 -1.78 9.48 21.06
CA GLU A 123 -1.47 8.11 21.48
C GLU A 123 -1.68 7.09 20.34
N GLY A 124 -2.71 7.31 19.52
CA GLY A 124 -2.95 6.55 18.29
C GLY A 124 -1.79 6.68 17.29
N LEU A 125 -1.24 7.87 17.11
CA LEU A 125 -0.08 8.10 16.24
C LEU A 125 1.16 7.37 16.77
N TRP A 126 1.48 7.48 18.06
CA TRP A 126 2.61 6.76 18.65
C TRP A 126 2.49 5.25 18.45
N LYS A 127 1.32 4.67 18.78
CA LYS A 127 1.04 3.24 18.60
C LYS A 127 1.14 2.83 17.12
N GLY A 128 0.56 3.61 16.21
CA GLY A 128 0.58 3.36 14.77
C GLY A 128 1.99 3.37 14.18
N TYR A 129 2.80 4.40 14.47
CA TYR A 129 4.17 4.45 13.97
C TYR A 129 5.06 3.36 14.57
N ARG A 130 4.87 3.02 15.85
CA ARG A 130 5.56 1.88 16.47
C ARG A 130 5.19 0.55 15.79
N TYR A 131 3.91 0.34 15.48
CA TYR A 131 3.46 -0.83 14.73
C TYR A 131 4.07 -0.86 13.32
N ASN A 132 4.14 0.28 12.63
CA ASN A 132 4.79 0.39 11.33
C ASN A 132 6.28 0.00 11.39
N GLY A 133 6.98 0.37 12.47
CA GLY A 133 8.36 -0.04 12.72
C GLY A 133 8.51 -1.54 12.90
N TYR A 134 7.60 -2.15 13.68
CA TYR A 134 7.54 -3.60 13.86
C TYR A 134 7.25 -4.31 12.53
N MET A 135 6.30 -3.84 11.73
CA MET A 135 6.03 -4.37 10.39
C MET A 135 7.22 -4.26 9.44
N ALA A 136 7.99 -3.18 9.55
CA ALA A 136 9.22 -3.02 8.76
C ALA A 136 10.28 -4.06 9.14
N TYR A 137 10.39 -4.42 10.42
CA TYR A 137 11.21 -5.54 10.88
C TYR A 137 10.67 -6.88 10.36
N TYR A 138 9.36 -7.13 10.55
CA TYR A 138 8.70 -8.38 10.21
C TYR A 138 8.87 -8.74 8.73
N LEU A 139 8.69 -7.75 7.84
CA LEU A 139 8.81 -7.88 6.40
C LEU A 139 10.27 -7.84 5.89
N ASN A 140 11.26 -7.82 6.79
CA ASN A 140 12.68 -7.81 6.45
C ASN A 140 13.10 -6.61 5.56
N LYS A 141 12.55 -5.42 5.83
CA LYS A 141 12.91 -4.21 5.07
C LYS A 141 14.38 -3.83 5.25
N ASN A 142 15.00 -3.40 4.16
CA ASN A 142 16.40 -3.00 4.15
C ASN A 142 16.69 -1.85 5.16
N PRO A 143 17.74 -1.96 6.01
CA PRO A 143 18.09 -0.95 7.00
C PRO A 143 18.27 0.48 6.44
N VAL A 144 18.73 0.62 5.19
CA VAL A 144 18.84 1.93 4.54
C VAL A 144 17.47 2.59 4.39
N LEU A 145 16.44 1.82 3.99
CA LEU A 145 15.06 2.31 3.90
C LEU A 145 14.49 2.64 5.29
N ILE A 146 14.90 1.91 6.33
CA ILE A 146 14.51 2.20 7.71
C ILE A 146 15.05 3.58 8.13
N LEU A 147 16.34 3.84 7.90
CA LEU A 147 16.96 5.13 8.23
C LEU A 147 16.30 6.30 7.47
N LEU A 148 16.01 6.11 6.19
CA LEU A 148 15.31 7.11 5.38
C LEU A 148 13.89 7.38 5.91
N ASN A 149 13.15 6.35 6.31
CA ASN A 149 11.83 6.50 6.91
C ASN A 149 11.88 7.22 8.25
N VAL A 150 12.84 6.86 9.12
CA VAL A 150 13.06 7.55 10.41
C VAL A 150 13.33 9.03 10.18
N LEU A 151 14.23 9.38 9.26
CA LEU A 151 14.51 10.77 8.92
C LEU A 151 13.25 11.49 8.42
N ASN A 152 12.54 10.91 7.46
CA ASN A 152 11.32 11.48 6.88
C ASN A 152 10.21 11.69 7.93
N TYR A 153 10.00 10.74 8.84
CA TYR A 153 9.02 10.87 9.91
C TYR A 153 9.44 11.88 10.97
N THR A 154 10.72 11.91 11.36
CA THR A 154 11.24 12.90 12.31
C THR A 154 11.17 14.33 11.75
N LEU A 155 11.34 14.53 10.44
CA LEU A 155 11.23 15.87 9.83
C LEU A 155 9.79 16.40 9.77
N LYS A 156 8.78 15.51 9.83
CA LYS A 156 7.36 15.90 9.79
C LYS A 156 6.83 16.07 11.21
N ARG A 157 5.93 17.04 11.39
CA ARG A 157 5.19 17.15 12.66
C ARG A 157 4.10 16.06 12.73
N PRO A 158 3.92 15.43 13.90
CA PRO A 158 4.74 15.58 15.10
C PRO A 158 6.06 14.78 15.01
N HIS A 159 7.17 15.42 15.38
CA HIS A 159 8.53 14.90 15.18
C HIS A 159 8.82 13.59 15.94
N TYR A 160 8.07 13.29 17.01
CA TYR A 160 8.25 12.06 17.79
C TYR A 160 7.89 10.78 17.01
N THR A 161 7.20 10.89 15.88
CA THR A 161 6.75 9.73 15.09
C THR A 161 7.92 8.91 14.53
N GLY A 162 9.05 9.55 14.20
CA GLY A 162 10.27 8.85 13.81
C GLY A 162 10.88 8.03 14.94
N VAL A 163 10.83 8.53 16.18
CA VAL A 163 11.28 7.81 17.38
C VAL A 163 10.37 6.60 17.64
N ALA A 164 9.04 6.79 17.57
CA ALA A 164 8.08 5.70 17.74
C ALA A 164 8.34 4.56 16.73
N PHE A 165 8.53 4.91 15.46
CA PHE A 165 8.88 3.96 14.39
C PHE A 165 10.19 3.24 14.65
N LEU A 166 11.26 3.96 15.00
CA LEU A 166 12.57 3.37 15.28
C LEU A 166 12.52 2.37 16.44
N LEU A 167 11.83 2.72 17.52
CA LEU A 167 11.63 1.81 18.67
C LEU A 167 10.82 0.57 18.29
N GLY A 168 9.84 0.72 17.40
CA GLY A 168 9.10 -0.40 16.81
C GLY A 168 9.98 -1.37 16.05
N TYR A 169 10.99 -0.87 15.35
CA TYR A 169 11.93 -1.69 14.58
C TYR A 169 13.04 -2.32 15.44
N ILE A 170 13.67 -1.56 16.35
CA ILE A 170 14.82 -2.04 17.13
C ILE A 170 14.42 -3.09 18.18
N LYS A 171 13.26 -2.92 18.83
CA LYS A 171 12.81 -3.83 19.89
C LYS A 171 12.78 -5.31 19.44
N PRO A 172 12.12 -5.68 18.33
CA PRO A 172 12.12 -7.06 17.86
C PRO A 172 13.49 -7.53 17.34
N VAL A 173 14.37 -6.62 16.86
CA VAL A 173 15.76 -6.95 16.50
C VAL A 173 16.54 -7.44 17.72
N ILE A 174 16.51 -6.69 18.83
CA ILE A 174 17.21 -7.05 20.08
C ILE A 174 16.68 -8.39 20.61
N LYS A 175 15.36 -8.58 20.54
CA LYS A 175 14.69 -9.80 20.97
C LYS A 175 14.83 -10.97 20.01
N LYS A 176 15.37 -10.76 18.80
CA LYS A 176 15.46 -11.76 17.72
C LYS A 176 14.11 -12.41 17.43
N GLU A 177 13.05 -11.61 17.39
CA GLU A 177 11.70 -12.10 17.07
C GLU A 177 11.65 -12.68 15.63
N GLU A 178 10.72 -13.58 15.35
CA GLU A 178 10.61 -14.14 14.01
C GLU A 178 10.23 -13.07 12.98
N ARG A 179 10.72 -13.26 11.75
CA ARG A 179 10.31 -12.49 10.56
C ARG A 179 9.39 -13.36 9.72
N ILE A 180 8.76 -12.75 8.72
CA ILE A 180 7.96 -13.49 7.74
C ILE A 180 8.78 -14.64 7.14
N LYS A 181 8.17 -15.83 7.03
CA LYS A 181 8.86 -17.03 6.53
C LYS A 181 8.99 -17.04 5.01
N ASP A 182 8.10 -16.32 4.32
CA ASP A 182 8.09 -16.19 2.88
C ASP A 182 9.36 -15.50 2.36
N ILE A 183 10.22 -16.27 1.68
CA ILE A 183 11.52 -15.81 1.17
C ILE A 183 11.36 -14.76 0.06
N GLU A 184 10.32 -14.88 -0.76
CA GLU A 184 10.04 -13.99 -1.88
C GLU A 184 9.77 -12.56 -1.36
N ILE A 185 8.97 -12.47 -0.29
CA ILE A 185 8.68 -11.20 0.37
C ILE A 185 9.93 -10.60 1.02
N ARG A 186 10.75 -11.43 1.68
CA ARG A 186 11.99 -10.98 2.32
C ARG A 186 12.98 -10.40 1.32
N GLU A 187 13.16 -11.06 0.18
CA GLU A 187 14.08 -10.63 -0.88
C GLU A 187 13.60 -9.35 -1.57
N TYR A 188 12.29 -9.23 -1.81
CA TYR A 188 11.70 -8.02 -2.35
C TYR A 188 12.02 -6.80 -1.49
N TYR A 189 11.75 -6.87 -0.19
CA TYR A 189 11.95 -5.75 0.72
C TYR A 189 13.41 -5.48 1.06
N TRP A 190 14.29 -6.47 0.93
CA TRP A 190 15.72 -6.30 1.13
C TRP A 190 16.41 -5.66 -0.07
N SER A 191 16.07 -6.09 -1.29
CA SER A 191 16.82 -5.74 -2.52
C SER A 191 15.97 -4.95 -3.51
N TYR A 192 14.87 -5.53 -3.98
CA TYR A 192 14.10 -4.97 -5.10
C TYR A 192 13.52 -3.60 -4.75
N ARG A 193 12.93 -3.47 -3.57
CA ARG A 193 12.33 -2.22 -3.09
C ARG A 193 13.36 -1.09 -3.00
N LEU A 194 14.61 -1.39 -2.63
CA LEU A 194 15.67 -0.39 -2.60
C LEU A 194 15.98 0.15 -4.01
N ILE A 195 15.95 -0.72 -5.02
CA ILE A 195 16.15 -0.34 -6.43
C ILE A 195 14.99 0.52 -6.93
N GLU A 196 13.75 0.17 -6.60
CA GLU A 196 12.56 1.00 -6.92
C GLU A 196 12.68 2.41 -6.36
N TYR A 197 13.04 2.54 -5.07
CA TYR A 197 13.23 3.84 -4.44
C TYR A 197 14.31 4.67 -5.14
N LYS A 198 15.44 4.06 -5.51
CA LYS A 198 16.49 4.75 -6.28
C LYS A 198 15.98 5.25 -7.63
N LYS A 199 15.23 4.42 -8.37
CA LYS A 199 14.62 4.81 -9.65
C LYS A 199 13.60 5.94 -9.49
N LEU A 200 12.77 5.89 -8.45
CA LEU A 200 11.78 6.93 -8.14
C LEU A 200 12.43 8.28 -7.83
N VAL A 201 13.47 8.29 -6.99
CA VAL A 201 14.22 9.52 -6.66
C VAL A 201 14.87 10.10 -7.91
N HIS A 202 15.53 9.27 -8.72
CA HIS A 202 16.13 9.69 -9.98
C HIS A 202 15.11 10.31 -10.95
N ARG A 203 13.94 9.68 -11.11
CA ARG A 203 12.86 10.20 -11.95
C ARG A 203 12.34 11.55 -11.45
N ARG A 204 12.14 11.72 -10.15
CA ARG A 204 11.70 12.99 -9.54
C ARG A 204 12.72 14.10 -9.73
N MET A 205 14.02 13.80 -9.57
CA MET A 205 15.08 14.78 -9.83
C MET A 205 15.06 15.23 -11.29
N LYS A 206 14.96 14.31 -12.25
CA LYS A 206 14.85 14.66 -13.68
C LYS A 206 13.64 15.55 -13.99
N SER A 207 12.47 15.24 -13.43
CA SER A 207 11.28 16.07 -13.66
C SER A 207 11.41 17.47 -13.08
N LEU A 208 12.09 17.62 -11.93
CA LEU A 208 12.32 18.93 -11.32
C LEU A 208 13.30 19.79 -12.13
N VAL A 209 14.37 19.17 -12.66
CA VAL A 209 15.32 19.85 -13.56
C VAL A 209 14.60 20.34 -14.82
N SER A 210 13.82 19.47 -15.47
CA SER A 210 13.05 19.83 -16.67
C SER A 210 12.02 20.93 -16.40
N ALA A 211 11.34 20.90 -15.24
CA ALA A 211 10.40 21.94 -14.85
C ALA A 211 11.10 23.29 -14.59
N ALA A 212 12.29 23.27 -13.98
CA ALA A 212 13.10 24.46 -13.75
C ALA A 212 13.61 25.09 -15.06
N GLU A 213 14.07 24.26 -16.01
CA GLU A 213 14.49 24.70 -17.35
C GLU A 213 13.31 25.33 -18.12
N THR A 214 12.13 24.73 -18.05
CA THR A 214 10.92 25.26 -18.70
C THR A 214 10.43 26.57 -18.08
N ALA A 215 10.66 26.76 -16.78
CA ALA A 215 10.32 28.00 -16.07
C ALA A 215 11.31 29.14 -16.34
N GLN A 216 12.56 28.83 -16.73
CA GLN A 216 13.57 29.83 -17.12
C GLN A 216 13.43 30.31 -18.59
N LEU A 217 12.69 29.56 -19.42
CA LEU A 217 12.41 29.88 -20.82
C LEU A 217 11.09 30.65 -21.04
N LYS A 218 10.37 30.99 -19.96
CA LYS A 218 9.15 31.82 -19.96
C LYS A 218 9.42 33.14 -19.25
#